data_AF-A0A167N5F6-F1
#
_entry.id   AF-A0A167N5F6-F1
#
_cell.length_a   1.000
_cell.length_b   1.000
_cell.length_c   1.000
_cell.angle_alpha   90.00
_cell.angle_beta   90.00
_cell.angle_gamma   90.00
#
_symmetry.space_group_name_H-M   'P 1'
#
loop_
_entity.id
_entity.type
_entity.pdbx_description
1 polymer ?
#
loop_
_entity_poly.entity_id
_entity_poly.type
_entity_poly.pdbx_seq_one_letter_code
_entity_poly.pdbx_strand_id
1 'polypeptide(L)'
;MGSQRYQGYIKHVDSDDPVISEINWFIDTVYMPAHKRADKSSKATRTLSVLFSIWAFTFLGVFGVAEFIPNLQVFTQSVIWDGFDFNWVALAALPSFILAVCVSFRNYPFKHSDNIFVGEDEYIWRIKQSLVLASFNLVFLVTLLFAFTKPLICLLGITSAAGFLLTYMSNRLFGFTSSSIRNQTMVFRLERLKREYEVARHNAGKFEVDRVRAETFKQLFAMVDDMIDRRDREILGDHYKVHNSAFDLVKGLKK
;
A
#
# COMPACT_ATOMS: atom_id res chain seq x y z
N MET A 1 -8.91 -18.81 20.49
CA MET A 1 -9.78 -18.89 19.31
C MET A 1 -11.09 -18.18 19.62
N GLY A 2 -11.24 -16.93 19.19
CA GLY A 2 -12.46 -16.16 19.41
C GLY A 2 -13.55 -16.63 18.46
N SER A 3 -14.61 -17.23 19.00
CA SER A 3 -15.82 -17.60 18.27
C SER A 3 -16.46 -16.33 17.67
N GLN A 4 -16.32 -16.12 16.36
CA GLN A 4 -17.19 -15.21 15.64
C GLN A 4 -18.62 -15.78 15.72
N ARG A 5 -19.53 -15.04 16.39
CA ARG A 5 -20.95 -15.38 16.43
C ARG A 5 -21.51 -15.28 15.02
N TYR A 6 -21.74 -16.42 14.39
CA TYR A 6 -22.46 -16.55 13.15
C TYR A 6 -23.88 -15.95 13.29
N GLN A 7 -24.22 -15.00 12.43
CA GLN A 7 -25.57 -14.42 12.28
C GLN A 7 -26.22 -14.94 10.99
N GLY A 8 -26.43 -16.25 10.90
CA GLY A 8 -27.23 -16.86 9.83
C GLY A 8 -28.12 -17.98 10.37
N TYR A 9 -29.14 -18.35 9.60
CA TYR A 9 -30.17 -19.30 10.03
C TYR A 9 -29.75 -20.78 9.85
N ILE A 10 -28.67 -21.04 9.10
CA ILE A 10 -28.23 -22.39 8.72
C ILE A 10 -26.85 -22.68 9.34
N LYS A 11 -26.70 -23.79 10.07
CA LYS A 11 -25.41 -24.18 10.66
C LYS A 11 -24.37 -24.40 9.55
N HIS A 12 -23.15 -23.86 9.74
CA HIS A 12 -22.02 -24.16 8.88
C HIS A 12 -21.74 -25.66 8.86
N VAL A 13 -21.41 -26.16 7.68
CA VAL A 13 -21.05 -27.56 7.45
C VAL A 13 -19.57 -27.75 7.77
N ASP A 14 -19.22 -28.91 8.32
CA ASP A 14 -17.83 -29.28 8.59
C ASP A 14 -16.95 -29.23 7.33
N SER A 15 -15.67 -28.94 7.53
CA SER A 15 -14.63 -28.87 6.49
C SER A 15 -14.40 -30.17 5.72
N ASP A 16 -15.07 -31.26 6.10
CA ASP A 16 -14.96 -32.58 5.48
C ASP A 16 -15.74 -32.68 4.15
N ASP A 17 -16.59 -31.72 3.81
CA ASP A 17 -17.22 -31.66 2.49
C ASP A 17 -16.17 -31.25 1.42
N PRO A 18 -16.02 -32.00 0.32
CA PRO A 18 -14.99 -31.74 -0.68
C PRO A 18 -15.13 -30.36 -1.35
N VAL A 19 -16.35 -29.83 -1.51
CA VAL A 19 -16.58 -28.50 -2.10
C VAL A 19 -16.12 -27.41 -1.14
N ILE A 20 -16.50 -27.54 0.13
CA ILE A 20 -16.15 -26.56 1.17
C ILE A 20 -14.64 -26.58 1.42
N SER A 21 -14.04 -27.78 1.47
CA SER A 21 -12.60 -27.96 1.59
C SER A 21 -11.84 -27.28 0.44
N GLU A 22 -12.27 -27.51 -0.80
CA GLU A 22 -11.63 -26.91 -1.98
C GLU A 22 -11.76 -25.37 -1.98
N ILE A 23 -12.96 -24.85 -1.67
CA ILE A 23 -13.18 -23.40 -1.59
C ILE A 23 -12.32 -22.78 -0.49
N ASN A 24 -12.26 -23.40 0.70
CA ASN A 24 -11.40 -22.92 1.78
C ASN A 24 -9.92 -22.99 1.37
N TRP A 25 -9.49 -24.04 0.66
CA TRP A 25 -8.12 -24.15 0.16
C TRP A 25 -7.77 -22.98 -0.77
N PHE A 26 -8.63 -22.60 -1.72
CA PHE A 26 -8.41 -21.43 -2.56
C PHE A 26 -8.36 -20.12 -1.77
N ILE A 27 -9.26 -19.94 -0.80
CA ILE A 27 -9.28 -18.75 0.06
C ILE A 27 -7.99 -18.66 0.87
N ASP A 28 -7.67 -19.69 1.65
CA ASP A 28 -6.63 -19.65 2.67
C ASP A 28 -5.22 -19.83 2.10
N THR A 29 -5.08 -20.58 1.01
CA THR A 29 -3.76 -20.90 0.43
C THR A 29 -3.40 -19.95 -0.70
N VAL A 30 -4.37 -19.54 -1.52
CA VAL A 30 -4.09 -18.81 -2.77
C VAL A 30 -4.40 -17.32 -2.61
N TYR A 31 -5.67 -16.97 -2.38
CA TYR A 31 -6.11 -15.58 -2.55
C TYR A 31 -5.90 -14.71 -1.32
N MET A 32 -6.15 -15.21 -0.10
CA MET A 32 -5.96 -14.43 1.13
C MET A 32 -4.47 -14.09 1.37
N PRO A 33 -3.51 -15.02 1.24
CA PRO A 33 -2.09 -14.68 1.38
C PRO A 33 -1.62 -13.71 0.29
N ALA A 34 -2.07 -13.91 -0.96
CA ALA A 34 -1.73 -13.03 -2.07
C ALA A 34 -2.31 -11.62 -1.89
N HIS A 35 -3.54 -11.50 -1.41
CA HIS A 35 -4.16 -10.23 -1.01
C HIS A 35 -3.32 -9.53 0.06
N LYS A 36 -3.02 -10.22 1.17
CA LYS A 36 -2.24 -9.65 2.28
C LYS A 36 -0.86 -9.18 1.83
N ARG A 37 -0.16 -9.94 0.97
CA ARG A 37 1.15 -9.55 0.42
C ARG A 37 1.04 -8.31 -0.47
N ALA A 38 0.08 -8.30 -1.40
CA ALA A 38 -0.11 -7.17 -2.32
C ALA A 38 -0.57 -5.90 -1.59
N ASP A 39 -1.45 -6.04 -0.59
CA ASP A 39 -1.92 -4.92 0.23
C ASP A 39 -0.79 -4.28 1.04
N LYS A 40 0.05 -5.10 1.68
CA LYS A 40 1.26 -4.62 2.40
C LYS A 40 2.17 -3.81 1.48
N SER A 41 2.50 -4.34 0.30
CA SER A 41 3.34 -3.64 -0.68
C SER A 41 2.69 -2.37 -1.24
N SER A 42 1.40 -2.42 -1.53
CA SER A 42 0.62 -1.26 -2.00
C SER A 42 0.61 -0.13 -0.97
N LYS A 43 0.32 -0.45 0.29
CA LYS A 43 0.36 0.54 1.38
C LYS A 43 1.75 1.11 1.58
N ALA A 44 2.78 0.27 1.58
CA ALA A 44 4.16 0.73 1.75
C ALA A 44 4.62 1.68 0.64
N THR A 45 4.45 1.28 -0.62
CA THR A 45 4.87 2.08 -1.78
C THR A 45 4.09 3.40 -1.87
N ARG A 46 2.78 3.40 -1.57
CA ARG A 46 1.97 4.63 -1.52
C ARG A 46 2.43 5.58 -0.43
N THR A 47 2.64 5.08 0.79
CA THR A 47 3.11 5.93 1.90
C THR A 47 4.48 6.51 1.59
N LEU A 48 5.39 5.69 1.05
CA LEU A 48 6.75 6.13 0.70
C LEU A 48 6.76 7.15 -0.44
N SER A 49 5.90 6.97 -1.45
CA SER A 49 5.67 7.94 -2.52
C SER A 49 5.19 9.29 -1.97
N VAL A 50 4.20 9.28 -1.07
CA VAL A 50 3.72 10.50 -0.42
C VAL A 50 4.83 11.18 0.38
N LEU A 51 5.60 10.43 1.19
CA LEU A 51 6.74 10.99 1.94
C LEU A 51 7.77 11.64 1.02
N PHE A 52 8.16 10.95 -0.05
CA PHE A 52 9.07 11.50 -1.04
C PHE A 52 8.51 12.76 -1.71
N SER A 53 7.21 12.82 -2.00
CA SER A 53 6.61 14.02 -2.56
C SER A 53 6.68 15.22 -1.59
N ILE A 54 6.38 15.00 -0.31
CA ILE A 54 6.45 16.05 0.73
C ILE A 54 7.87 16.60 0.82
N TRP A 55 8.86 15.72 0.90
CA TRP A 55 10.26 16.11 0.98
C TRP A 55 10.77 16.78 -0.30
N ALA A 56 10.38 16.27 -1.48
CA ALA A 56 10.71 16.90 -2.76
C ALA A 56 10.17 18.32 -2.85
N PHE A 57 8.88 18.53 -2.54
CA PHE A 57 8.28 19.87 -2.53
C PHE A 57 8.94 20.79 -1.51
N THR A 58 9.31 20.28 -0.34
CA THR A 58 9.96 21.07 0.70
C THR A 58 11.35 21.51 0.26
N PHE A 59 12.19 20.59 -0.19
CA PHE A 59 13.57 20.90 -0.60
C PHE A 59 13.64 21.73 -1.88
N LEU A 60 12.89 21.37 -2.91
CA LEU A 60 12.85 22.11 -4.17
C LEU A 60 12.15 23.46 -3.99
N GLY A 61 11.16 23.55 -3.10
CA GLY A 61 10.50 24.81 -2.74
C GLY A 61 11.48 25.77 -2.07
N VAL A 62 12.22 25.31 -1.05
CA VAL A 62 13.28 26.07 -0.38
C VAL A 62 14.35 26.52 -1.39
N PHE A 63 14.81 25.60 -2.24
CA PHE A 63 15.78 25.91 -3.29
C PHE A 63 15.23 26.96 -4.26
N GLY A 64 13.99 26.79 -4.73
CA GLY A 64 13.33 27.74 -5.64
C GLY A 64 13.20 29.13 -5.03
N VAL A 65 12.75 29.24 -3.78
CA VAL A 65 12.66 30.54 -3.09
C VAL A 65 14.02 31.23 -3.03
N ALA A 66 15.09 30.49 -2.77
CA ALA A 66 16.44 31.04 -2.74
C ALA A 66 16.92 31.57 -4.11
N GLU A 67 16.53 30.93 -5.22
CA GLU A 67 16.87 31.37 -6.57
C GLU A 67 15.99 32.54 -7.06
N PHE A 68 14.69 32.52 -6.75
CA PHE A 68 13.76 33.55 -7.21
C PHE A 68 13.79 34.82 -6.36
N ILE A 69 14.19 34.72 -5.09
CA ILE A 69 14.27 35.85 -4.15
C ILE A 69 15.67 35.89 -3.53
N PRO A 70 16.71 36.28 -4.30
CA PRO A 70 18.10 36.27 -3.82
C PRO A 70 18.33 37.17 -2.59
N ASN A 71 17.50 38.20 -2.42
CA ASN A 71 17.54 39.09 -1.26
C ASN A 71 17.16 38.42 0.06
N LEU A 72 16.45 37.29 0.02
CA LEU A 72 16.00 36.58 1.22
C LEU A 72 17.15 35.83 1.93
N GLN A 73 18.33 35.74 1.30
CA GLN A 73 19.53 35.11 1.86
C GLN A 73 19.23 33.75 2.52
N VAL A 74 18.43 32.91 1.85
CA VAL A 74 17.89 31.66 2.43
C VAL A 74 18.96 30.76 3.01
N PHE A 75 20.15 30.72 2.43
CA PHE A 75 21.26 29.86 2.87
C PHE A 75 22.28 30.58 3.76
N THR A 76 22.03 31.81 4.23
CA THR A 76 22.93 32.42 5.22
C THR A 76 22.81 31.70 6.55
N GLN A 77 23.91 31.11 6.96
CA GLN A 77 24.02 30.35 8.19
C GLN A 77 24.18 31.31 9.37
N SER A 78 23.39 31.10 10.43
CA SER A 78 23.64 31.75 11.72
C SER A 78 24.41 30.78 12.61
N VAL A 79 25.63 31.17 13.01
CA VAL A 79 26.44 30.40 13.94
C VAL A 79 25.83 30.58 15.34
N ILE A 80 25.19 29.53 15.87
CA ILE A 80 24.61 29.57 17.22
C ILE A 80 25.66 29.16 18.26
N TRP A 81 26.53 28.20 17.91
CA TRP A 81 27.58 27.70 18.80
C TRP A 81 28.68 27.01 17.99
N ASP A 82 29.91 27.03 18.51
CA ASP A 82 31.20 26.71 17.88
C ASP A 82 31.19 25.41 17.01
N GLY A 83 30.75 25.53 15.75
CA GLY A 83 30.73 24.43 14.76
C GLY A 83 29.35 23.98 14.24
N PHE A 84 28.23 24.53 14.74
CA PHE A 84 26.89 24.20 14.22
C PHE A 84 26.22 25.41 13.55
N ASP A 85 26.08 25.30 12.23
CA ASP A 85 25.34 26.24 11.40
C ASP A 85 23.84 25.97 11.51
N PHE A 86 23.10 26.87 12.15
CA PHE A 86 21.65 26.80 12.21
C PHE A 86 21.03 27.78 11.23
N ASN A 87 19.94 27.38 10.58
CA ASN A 87 19.20 28.23 9.66
C ASN A 87 17.75 28.41 10.12
N TRP A 88 17.37 29.65 10.44
CA TRP A 88 16.00 29.99 10.84
C TRP A 88 14.95 29.70 9.75
N VAL A 89 15.34 29.74 8.48
CA VAL A 89 14.47 29.38 7.35
C VAL A 89 14.12 27.88 7.37
N ALA A 90 14.96 27.03 7.97
CA ALA A 90 14.64 25.62 8.16
C ALA A 90 13.42 25.41 9.08
N LEU A 91 13.11 26.35 9.98
CA LEU A 91 11.89 26.28 10.80
C LEU A 91 10.62 26.41 9.95
N ALA A 92 10.68 27.13 8.83
CA ALA A 92 9.54 27.21 7.90
C ALA A 92 9.21 25.86 7.25
N ALA A 93 10.14 24.89 7.27
CA ALA A 93 9.92 23.53 6.80
C ALA A 93 9.34 22.58 7.87
N LEU A 94 9.20 23.02 9.14
CA LEU A 94 8.62 22.19 10.21
C LEU A 94 7.20 21.70 9.93
N PRO A 95 6.27 22.49 9.35
CA PRO A 95 4.95 22.00 8.98
C PRO A 95 5.01 20.78 8.03
N SER A 96 5.94 20.79 7.07
CA SER A 96 6.17 19.64 6.18
C SER A 96 6.68 18.42 6.95
N PHE A 97 7.58 18.61 7.92
CA PHE A 97 8.06 17.53 8.78
C PHE A 97 6.91 16.94 9.62
N ILE A 98 6.09 17.78 10.25
CA ILE A 98 4.93 17.32 11.03
C ILE A 98 3.99 16.51 10.15
N LEU A 99 3.69 17.00 8.95
CA LEU A 99 2.85 16.30 7.99
C LEU A 99 3.47 14.96 7.56
N ALA A 100 4.79 14.92 7.32
CA ALA A 100 5.52 13.68 7.01
C ALA A 100 5.45 12.68 8.17
N VAL A 101 5.58 13.13 9.43
CA VAL A 101 5.42 12.27 10.61
C VAL A 101 3.99 11.73 10.70
N CYS A 102 2.96 12.56 10.51
CA CYS A 102 1.57 12.10 10.47
C CYS A 102 1.35 11.02 9.40
N VAL A 103 1.94 11.18 8.21
CA VAL A 103 1.88 10.18 7.14
C VAL A 103 2.57 8.88 7.54
N SER A 104 3.73 8.92 8.20
CA SER A 104 4.45 7.74 8.67
C SER A 104 3.67 6.94 9.70
N PHE A 105 2.86 7.59 10.55
CA PHE A 105 2.02 6.94 11.56
C PHE A 105 0.58 6.66 11.13
N ARG A 106 0.19 7.01 9.89
CA ARG A 106 -1.17 6.76 9.38
C ARG A 106 -1.61 5.29 9.52
N ASN A 107 -0.68 4.36 9.32
CA ASN A 107 -0.95 2.92 9.39
C ASN A 107 -0.61 2.32 10.75
N TYR A 108 -0.22 3.14 11.73
CA TYR A 108 0.14 2.66 13.06
C TYR A 108 -1.09 2.03 13.72
N PRO A 109 -0.98 0.80 14.26
CA PRO A 109 -2.10 0.14 14.88
C PRO A 109 -2.29 0.74 16.28
N PHE A 110 -2.98 1.87 16.37
CA PHE A 110 -3.40 2.39 17.66
C PHE A 110 -4.31 1.35 18.33
N LYS A 111 -3.92 0.89 19.52
CA LYS A 111 -4.66 -0.11 20.30
C LYS A 111 -6.02 0.48 20.69
N HIS A 112 -7.03 0.26 19.86
CA HIS A 112 -8.43 0.52 20.17
C HIS A 112 -9.02 -0.75 20.76
N SER A 113 -9.99 -0.62 21.67
CA SER A 113 -10.73 -1.75 22.27
C SER A 113 -11.32 -2.71 21.22
N ASP A 114 -11.53 -2.21 20.00
CA ASP A 114 -12.22 -2.92 18.92
C ASP A 114 -11.25 -3.59 17.93
N ASN A 115 -9.93 -3.36 18.06
CA ASN A 115 -8.88 -3.88 17.16
C ASN A 115 -8.43 -5.31 17.51
N ILE A 116 -9.32 -6.14 18.06
CA ILE A 116 -9.06 -7.54 18.42
C ILE A 116 -8.78 -8.41 17.17
N PHE A 117 -9.01 -7.86 15.96
CA PHE A 117 -8.94 -8.59 14.68
C PHE A 117 -7.63 -8.47 13.90
N VAL A 118 -6.64 -7.69 14.37
CA VAL A 118 -5.33 -7.64 13.70
C VAL A 118 -4.46 -8.76 14.26
N GLY A 119 -4.14 -9.77 13.44
CA GLY A 119 -3.22 -10.84 13.83
C GLY A 119 -1.88 -10.27 14.31
N GLU A 120 -1.25 -10.91 15.30
CA GLU A 120 -0.04 -10.42 15.96
C GLU A 120 1.08 -10.06 14.96
N ASP A 121 1.24 -10.87 13.92
CA ASP A 121 2.23 -10.63 12.86
C ASP A 121 1.99 -9.32 12.09
N GLU A 122 0.73 -8.99 11.82
CA GLU A 122 0.37 -7.77 11.10
C GLU A 122 0.54 -6.54 11.99
N TYR A 123 0.23 -6.66 13.27
CA TYR A 123 0.47 -5.61 14.26
C TYR A 123 1.96 -5.25 14.36
N ILE A 124 2.82 -6.26 14.54
CA ILE A 124 4.28 -6.07 14.62
C ILE A 124 4.82 -5.45 13.33
N TRP A 125 4.36 -5.91 12.18
CA TRP A 125 4.79 -5.38 10.88
C TRP A 125 4.44 -3.89 10.72
N ARG A 126 3.22 -3.47 11.06
CA ARG A 126 2.79 -2.07 10.95
C ARG A 126 3.58 -1.15 11.88
N ILE A 127 3.92 -1.61 13.09
CA ILE A 127 4.79 -0.87 14.01
C ILE A 127 6.17 -0.68 13.41
N LYS A 128 6.82 -1.78 12.99
CA LYS A 128 8.17 -1.72 12.39
C LYS A 128 8.20 -0.79 11.19
N GLN A 129 7.20 -0.88 10.31
CA GLN A 129 7.08 0.01 9.15
C GLN A 129 6.98 1.48 9.58
N SER A 130 6.10 1.81 10.52
CA SER A 130 5.89 3.20 10.96
C SER A 130 7.16 3.78 11.60
N LEU A 131 7.87 2.98 12.41
CA LEU A 131 9.14 3.38 13.03
C LEU A 131 10.24 3.63 12.00
N VAL A 132 10.37 2.77 10.99
CA VAL A 132 11.34 2.95 9.90
C VAL A 132 11.02 4.20 9.07
N LEU A 133 9.75 4.47 8.79
CA LEU A 133 9.34 5.69 8.09
C LEU A 133 9.54 6.95 8.95
N ALA A 134 9.37 6.85 10.27
CA ALA A 134 9.63 7.95 11.19
C ALA A 134 11.13 8.25 11.30
N SER A 135 12.00 7.22 11.38
CA SER A 135 13.44 7.42 11.41
C SER A 135 13.95 8.04 10.10
N PHE A 136 13.37 7.66 8.96
CA PHE A 136 13.64 8.29 7.67
C PHE A 136 13.32 9.79 7.67
N ASN A 137 12.19 10.22 8.23
CA ASN A 137 11.86 11.65 8.36
C ASN A 137 12.81 12.39 9.31
N LEU A 138 13.29 11.73 10.37
CA LEU A 138 14.24 12.32 11.31
C LEU A 138 15.57 12.66 10.62
N VAL A 139 16.04 11.81 9.70
CA VAL A 139 17.24 12.08 8.92
C VAL A 139 17.10 13.37 8.11
N PHE A 140 15.98 13.56 7.39
CA PHE A 140 15.75 14.80 6.64
C PHE A 140 15.63 16.03 7.53
N LEU A 141 15.02 15.89 8.71
CA LEU A 141 14.95 16.99 9.68
C LEU A 141 16.35 17.38 10.17
N VAL A 142 17.19 16.41 10.52
CA VAL A 142 18.58 16.67 10.94
C VAL A 142 19.35 17.36 9.81
N THR A 143 19.19 16.90 8.57
CA THR A 143 19.82 17.56 7.41
C THR A 143 19.32 18.99 7.23
N LEU A 144 18.02 19.24 7.39
CA LEU A 144 17.45 20.59 7.31
C LEU A 144 17.98 21.52 8.40
N LEU A 145 18.16 21.03 9.62
CA LEU A 145 18.55 21.87 10.76
C LEU A 145 20.06 22.11 10.85
N PHE A 146 20.88 21.13 10.46
CA PHE A 146 22.32 21.14 10.75
C PHE A 146 23.24 21.00 9.53
N ALA A 147 22.70 20.63 8.36
CA ALA A 147 23.48 20.49 7.13
C ALA A 147 22.86 21.29 5.97
N PHE A 148 22.30 22.46 6.29
CA PHE A 148 21.51 23.28 5.38
C PHE A 148 22.38 24.04 4.36
N THR A 149 22.94 23.32 3.39
CA THR A 149 23.72 23.89 2.29
C THR A 149 22.93 23.82 0.97
N LYS A 150 23.07 24.84 0.12
CA LYS A 150 22.43 24.90 -1.20
C LYS A 150 22.61 23.62 -2.04
N PRO A 151 23.83 23.06 -2.22
CA PRO A 151 24.00 21.84 -3.02
C PRO A 151 23.34 20.62 -2.38
N LEU A 152 23.39 20.46 -1.05
CA LEU A 152 22.79 19.32 -0.38
C LEU A 152 21.26 19.34 -0.48
N ILE A 153 20.65 20.52 -0.25
CA ILE A 153 19.19 20.70 -0.36
C ILE A 153 18.70 20.41 -1.79
N CYS A 154 19.43 20.89 -2.80
CA CYS A 154 19.11 20.58 -4.20
C CYS A 154 19.21 19.06 -4.48
N LEU A 155 20.30 18.41 -4.06
CA LEU A 155 20.51 16.98 -4.25
C LEU A 155 19.41 16.14 -3.57
N LEU A 156 19.05 16.46 -2.33
CA LEU A 156 17.97 15.77 -1.61
C LEU A 156 16.60 16.00 -2.24
N GLY A 157 16.34 17.21 -2.76
CA GLY A 157 15.12 17.52 -3.51
C GLY A 157 14.99 16.67 -4.78
N ILE A 158 16.04 16.59 -5.59
CA ILE A 158 16.09 15.78 -6.81
C ILE A 158 15.96 14.29 -6.46
N THR A 159 16.70 13.82 -5.45
CA THR A 159 16.65 12.43 -5.01
C THR A 159 15.26 12.04 -4.51
N SER A 160 14.58 12.94 -3.79
CA SER A 160 13.21 12.73 -3.33
C SER A 160 12.23 12.71 -4.51
N ALA A 161 12.40 13.58 -5.50
CA ALA A 161 11.58 13.55 -6.71
C ALA A 161 11.77 12.24 -7.50
N ALA A 162 13.01 11.77 -7.63
CA ALA A 162 13.31 10.48 -8.23
C ALA A 162 12.71 9.32 -7.42
N GLY A 163 12.82 9.35 -6.10
CA GLY A 163 12.21 8.37 -5.19
C GLY A 163 10.69 8.33 -5.31
N PHE A 164 10.04 9.49 -5.43
CA PHE A 164 8.61 9.59 -5.69
C PHE A 164 8.24 8.90 -7.01
N LEU A 165 8.95 9.20 -8.10
CA LEU A 165 8.71 8.59 -9.40
C LEU A 165 8.92 7.08 -9.38
N LEU A 166 10.03 6.60 -8.80
CA LEU A 166 10.35 5.18 -8.71
C LEU A 166 9.30 4.40 -7.92
N THR A 167 8.84 4.96 -6.80
CA THR A 167 7.83 4.29 -5.96
C THR A 167 6.44 4.33 -6.55
N TYR A 168 6.06 5.44 -7.18
CA TYR A 168 4.83 5.54 -7.95
C TYR A 168 4.81 4.54 -9.11
N MET A 169 5.88 4.50 -9.91
CA MET A 169 6.01 3.58 -11.04
C MET A 169 6.10 2.13 -10.59
N SER A 170 6.81 1.82 -9.51
CA SER A 170 6.85 0.46 -8.95
C SER A 170 5.46 0.00 -8.52
N ASN A 171 4.70 0.83 -7.81
CA ASN A 171 3.33 0.48 -7.40
C ASN A 171 2.42 0.20 -8.61
N ARG A 172 2.62 0.95 -9.71
CA ARG A 172 1.84 0.81 -10.95
C ARG A 172 2.29 -0.39 -11.79
N LEU A 173 3.58 -0.58 -12.01
CA LEU A 173 4.15 -1.64 -12.82
C LEU A 173 3.94 -3.02 -12.20
N PHE A 174 4.10 -3.14 -10.88
CA PHE A 174 3.80 -4.39 -10.17
C PHE A 174 2.32 -4.56 -9.84
N GLY A 175 1.48 -3.58 -10.17
CA GLY A 175 0.03 -3.66 -9.99
C GLY A 175 -0.40 -3.99 -8.56
N PHE A 176 0.35 -3.60 -7.52
CA PHE A 176 0.09 -4.05 -6.15
C PHE A 176 -1.32 -3.69 -5.67
N THR A 177 -1.80 -2.51 -6.05
CA THR A 177 -3.19 -2.09 -5.80
C THR A 177 -4.19 -2.99 -6.52
N SER A 178 -4.01 -3.20 -7.83
CA SER A 178 -4.93 -4.01 -8.63
C SER A 178 -4.99 -5.44 -8.11
N SER A 179 -3.81 -6.04 -7.89
CA SER A 179 -3.64 -7.38 -7.33
C SER A 179 -4.31 -7.52 -5.95
N SER A 180 -4.15 -6.52 -5.06
CA SER A 180 -4.80 -6.51 -3.75
C SER A 180 -6.33 -6.55 -3.87
N ILE A 181 -6.92 -5.62 -4.64
CA ILE A 181 -8.38 -5.49 -4.80
C ILE A 181 -8.96 -6.74 -5.45
N ARG A 182 -8.25 -7.29 -6.43
CA ARG A 182 -8.66 -8.46 -7.21
C ARG A 182 -8.70 -9.72 -6.35
N ASN A 183 -7.65 -9.97 -5.58
CA ASN A 183 -7.60 -11.11 -4.66
C ASN A 183 -8.65 -10.96 -3.55
N GLN A 184 -8.86 -9.75 -3.02
CA GLN A 184 -9.93 -9.47 -2.06
C GLN A 184 -11.31 -9.78 -2.65
N THR A 185 -11.55 -9.37 -3.90
CA THR A 185 -12.81 -9.64 -4.61
C THR A 185 -13.02 -11.14 -4.81
N MET A 186 -11.96 -11.89 -5.13
CA MET A 186 -12.04 -13.35 -5.27
C MET A 186 -12.37 -14.02 -3.94
N VAL A 187 -11.76 -13.61 -2.83
CA VAL A 187 -12.12 -14.12 -1.49
C VAL A 187 -13.61 -13.93 -1.23
N PHE A 188 -14.15 -12.73 -1.44
CA PHE A 188 -15.59 -12.48 -1.23
C PHE A 188 -16.49 -13.31 -2.14
N ARG A 189 -16.09 -13.54 -3.40
CA ARG A 189 -16.84 -14.39 -4.34
C ARG A 189 -16.83 -15.86 -3.90
N LEU A 190 -15.69 -16.34 -3.41
CA LEU A 190 -15.54 -17.70 -2.89
C LEU A 190 -16.33 -17.92 -1.60
N GLU A 191 -16.30 -16.96 -0.66
CA GLU A 191 -17.13 -16.99 0.55
C GLU A 191 -18.62 -16.99 0.19
N ARG A 192 -19.01 -16.21 -0.81
CA ARG A 192 -20.37 -16.21 -1.34
C ARG A 192 -20.75 -17.56 -1.96
N LEU A 193 -19.89 -18.13 -2.80
CA LEU A 193 -20.12 -19.45 -3.42
C LEU A 193 -20.28 -20.54 -2.35
N LYS A 194 -19.43 -20.53 -1.33
CA LYS A 194 -19.53 -21.42 -0.18
C LYS A 194 -20.90 -21.30 0.49
N ARG A 195 -21.37 -20.07 0.72
CA ARG A 195 -22.69 -19.84 1.32
C ARG A 195 -23.83 -20.30 0.40
N GLU A 196 -23.75 -20.06 -0.90
CA GLU A 196 -24.73 -20.52 -1.88
C GLU A 196 -24.82 -22.06 -1.89
N TYR A 197 -23.68 -22.75 -1.81
CA TYR A 197 -23.61 -24.21 -1.66
C TYR A 197 -24.24 -24.70 -0.35
N GLU A 198 -23.88 -24.10 0.79
CA GLU A 198 -24.43 -24.46 2.11
C GLU A 198 -25.97 -24.30 2.15
N VAL A 199 -26.49 -23.26 1.51
CA VAL A 199 -27.94 -23.00 1.39
C VAL A 199 -28.60 -24.04 0.47
N ALA A 200 -28.03 -24.28 -0.71
CA ALA A 200 -28.61 -25.20 -1.70
C ALA A 200 -28.62 -26.66 -1.24
N ARG A 201 -27.62 -27.06 -0.44
CA ARG A 201 -27.53 -28.40 0.15
C ARG A 201 -28.49 -28.58 1.34
N HIS A 202 -28.95 -27.51 1.98
CA HIS A 202 -29.73 -27.59 3.21
C HIS A 202 -31.06 -28.33 2.98
N ASN A 203 -31.29 -29.43 3.71
CA ASN A 203 -32.45 -30.32 3.57
C ASN A 203 -32.63 -30.96 2.18
N ALA A 204 -31.58 -30.97 1.35
CA ALA A 204 -31.62 -31.61 0.04
C ALA A 204 -31.41 -33.13 0.12
N GLY A 205 -32.07 -33.89 -0.77
CA GLY A 205 -31.85 -35.33 -0.91
C GLY A 205 -30.49 -35.64 -1.56
N LYS A 206 -29.98 -36.87 -1.39
CA LYS A 206 -28.63 -37.27 -1.86
C LYS A 206 -28.35 -36.92 -3.33
N PHE A 207 -29.29 -37.21 -4.23
CA PHE A 207 -29.17 -36.89 -5.65
C PHE A 207 -29.01 -35.38 -5.92
N GLU A 208 -29.78 -34.57 -5.20
CA GLU A 208 -29.75 -33.11 -5.33
C GLU A 208 -28.43 -32.54 -4.80
N VAL A 209 -27.89 -33.11 -3.73
CA VAL A 209 -26.57 -32.75 -3.20
C VAL A 209 -25.46 -33.03 -4.22
N ASP A 210 -25.48 -34.18 -4.89
CA ASP A 210 -24.47 -34.51 -5.91
C ASP A 210 -24.57 -33.58 -7.12
N ARG A 211 -25.79 -33.22 -7.53
CA ARG A 211 -26.03 -32.23 -8.59
C ARG A 211 -25.48 -30.85 -8.23
N VAL A 212 -25.85 -30.35 -7.04
CA VAL A 212 -25.40 -29.05 -6.51
C VAL A 212 -23.87 -29.04 -6.38
N ARG A 213 -23.26 -30.12 -5.90
CA ARG A 213 -21.79 -30.27 -5.84
C ARG A 213 -21.13 -30.10 -7.20
N ALA A 214 -21.61 -30.81 -8.22
CA ALA A 214 -21.06 -30.71 -9.57
C ALA A 214 -21.21 -29.29 -10.15
N GLU A 215 -22.35 -28.65 -9.91
CA GLU A 215 -22.59 -27.28 -10.34
C GLU A 215 -21.68 -26.28 -9.63
N THR A 216 -21.48 -26.41 -8.32
CA THR A 216 -20.58 -25.55 -7.54
C THR A 216 -19.13 -25.70 -7.99
N PHE A 217 -18.65 -26.92 -8.26
CA PHE A 217 -17.30 -27.10 -8.81
C PHE A 217 -17.14 -26.44 -10.18
N LYS A 218 -18.15 -26.57 -11.06
CA LYS A 218 -18.13 -25.89 -12.35
C LYS A 218 -18.04 -24.38 -12.20
N GLN A 219 -18.82 -23.79 -11.28
CA GLN A 219 -18.78 -22.36 -11.00
C GLN A 219 -17.44 -21.93 -10.38
N LEU A 220 -16.87 -22.74 -9.49
CA LEU A 220 -15.56 -22.49 -8.87
C LEU A 220 -14.46 -22.39 -9.94
N PHE A 221 -14.33 -23.39 -10.80
CA PHE A 221 -13.28 -23.39 -11.83
C PHE A 221 -13.50 -22.31 -12.88
N ALA A 222 -14.74 -22.05 -13.29
CA ALA A 222 -15.04 -20.92 -14.17
C ALA A 222 -14.61 -19.58 -13.56
N MET A 223 -14.79 -19.38 -12.24
CA MET A 223 -14.31 -18.18 -11.56
C MET A 223 -12.78 -18.08 -11.53
N VAL A 224 -12.07 -19.19 -11.42
CA VAL A 224 -10.60 -19.22 -11.46
C VAL A 224 -10.08 -18.89 -12.86
N ASP A 225 -10.69 -19.45 -13.91
CA ASP A 225 -10.32 -19.17 -15.30
C ASP A 225 -10.56 -17.70 -15.65
N ASP A 226 -11.75 -17.17 -15.33
CA ASP A 226 -12.09 -15.76 -15.45
C ASP A 226 -11.08 -14.86 -14.73
N MET A 227 -10.53 -15.36 -13.62
CA MET A 227 -9.51 -14.65 -12.87
C MET A 227 -8.22 -14.58 -13.69
N ILE A 228 -7.69 -15.72 -14.12
CA ILE A 228 -6.43 -15.77 -14.88
C ILE A 228 -6.47 -14.81 -16.08
N ASP A 229 -7.57 -14.80 -16.83
CA ASP A 229 -7.77 -13.90 -17.97
C ASP A 229 -7.81 -12.40 -17.61
N ARG A 230 -8.39 -12.05 -16.46
CA ARG A 230 -8.36 -10.67 -15.95
C ARG A 230 -6.95 -10.27 -15.54
N ARG A 231 -6.22 -11.15 -14.85
CA ARG A 231 -4.85 -10.88 -14.43
C ARG A 231 -3.96 -10.60 -15.63
N ASP A 232 -4.04 -11.42 -16.67
CA ASP A 232 -3.16 -11.31 -17.82
C ASP A 232 -3.44 -10.02 -18.61
N ARG A 233 -4.72 -9.63 -18.74
CA ARG A 233 -5.11 -8.32 -19.31
C ARG A 233 -4.61 -7.14 -18.48
N GLU A 234 -4.68 -7.22 -17.15
CA GLU A 234 -4.19 -6.16 -16.27
C GLU A 234 -2.67 -5.99 -16.37
N ILE A 235 -1.91 -7.09 -16.35
CA ILE A 235 -0.44 -7.06 -16.47
C ILE A 235 -0.05 -6.39 -17.79
N LEU A 236 -0.64 -6.81 -18.91
CA LEU A 236 -0.38 -6.21 -20.21
C LEU A 236 -0.74 -4.72 -20.22
N GLY A 237 -1.92 -4.36 -19.71
CA GLY A 237 -2.38 -2.98 -19.63
C GLY A 237 -1.48 -2.07 -18.78
N ASP A 238 -0.97 -2.57 -17.65
CA ASP A 238 -0.08 -1.81 -16.77
C ASP A 238 1.30 -1.60 -17.41
N HIS A 239 1.84 -2.59 -18.14
CA HIS A 239 3.06 -2.42 -18.92
C HIS A 239 2.93 -1.32 -19.98
N TYR A 240 1.85 -1.32 -20.78
CA TYR A 240 1.62 -0.27 -21.78
C TYR A 240 1.44 1.11 -21.16
N LYS A 241 0.72 1.21 -20.04
CA LYS A 241 0.50 2.48 -19.34
C LYS A 241 1.78 3.06 -18.76
N VAL A 242 2.63 2.23 -18.15
CA VAL A 242 3.92 2.68 -17.61
C VAL A 242 4.85 3.10 -18.74
N HIS A 243 4.92 2.31 -19.82
CA HIS A 243 5.67 2.67 -21.01
C HIS A 243 5.25 4.03 -21.57
N ASN A 244 3.95 4.24 -21.81
CA ASN A 244 3.44 5.51 -22.33
C ASN A 244 3.73 6.68 -21.36
N SER A 245 3.55 6.48 -20.06
CA SER A 245 3.84 7.53 -19.06
C SER A 245 5.33 7.89 -19.02
N ALA A 246 6.23 6.91 -19.15
CA ALA A 246 7.66 7.15 -19.21
C ALA A 246 8.07 7.88 -20.50
N PHE A 247 7.54 7.46 -21.65
CA PHE A 247 7.81 8.09 -22.94
C PHE A 247 7.24 9.51 -23.04
N ASP A 248 6.05 9.76 -22.49
CA ASP A 248 5.45 11.10 -22.47
C ASP A 248 6.24 12.05 -21.56
N LEU A 249 6.78 11.55 -20.45
CA LEU A 249 7.65 12.33 -19.57
C LEU A 249 8.98 12.67 -20.27
N VAL A 250 9.60 11.72 -20.98
CA VAL A 250 10.81 11.97 -21.80
C VAL A 250 10.52 12.96 -22.93
N LYS A 251 9.37 12.84 -23.60
CA LYS A 251 8.95 13.78 -24.65
C LYS A 251 8.67 15.18 -24.07
N GLY A 252 8.09 15.26 -22.88
CA GLY A 252 7.84 16.50 -22.17
C GLY A 252 9.12 17.23 -21.76
N LEU A 253 10.14 16.50 -21.31
CA LEU A 253 11.47 17.06 -20.97
C LEU A 253 12.26 17.56 -22.19
N LYS A 254 11.88 17.14 -23.41
CA LYS A 254 12.52 17.60 -24.66
C LYS A 254 11.93 18.92 -25.17
N LYS A 255 10.78 19.36 -24.65
CA LYS A 255 10.16 20.65 -24.97
C LYS A 255 10.60 21.71 -23.97
#